data_AF-A0AAW6LPI9-F1
#
_entry.id   AF-A0AAW6LPI9-F1
#
_cell.length_a   1.000
_cell.length_b   1.000
_cell.length_c   1.000
_cell.angle_alpha   90.00
_cell.angle_beta   90.00
_cell.angle_gamma   90.00
#
_symmetry.space_group_name_H-M   'P 1'
#
loop_
_entity.id
_entity.type
_entity.pdbx_description
1 polymer ?
#
loop_
_entity_poly.entity_id
_entity_poly.type
_entity_poly.pdbx_seq_one_letter_code
_entity_poly.pdbx_strand_id
1 'polypeptide(L)'
;MTVPANPAVTPPVQETPPGDPGAPAVNADGTPVVPAAPEAQAGNDTRQVNKHGFPDGTPVVEMTQAEQTAYWRYHSRTHEERAKAGLSADEAQELRDEVARLKNAALSADQIAANEAIETAKSEAREAARAELMPVIHESQLLGYASTVISGDRLQAWVQSANPAHFLDESGAIDGAKVQTHLTALFGEKETAPTTPRQQYPNFGQGATPGGSARPQRGAAGAAEAAKRFKTAA
;
A
#
# COMPACT_ATOMS: atom_id res chain seq x y z
N MET A 1 -31.84 -20.74 -1.01
CA MET A 1 -32.00 -19.33 -1.40
C MET A 1 -32.12 -19.30 -2.91
N THR A 2 -33.35 -19.20 -3.39
CA THR A 2 -33.70 -19.24 -4.80
C THR A 2 -33.39 -17.88 -5.41
N VAL A 3 -32.48 -17.87 -6.37
CA VAL A 3 -32.30 -16.78 -7.33
C VAL A 3 -32.96 -17.22 -8.63
N PRO A 4 -34.03 -16.56 -9.10
CA PRO A 4 -34.33 -16.49 -10.53
C PRO A 4 -33.72 -15.18 -11.09
N ALA A 5 -32.82 -15.21 -12.09
CA ALA A 5 -33.09 -15.50 -13.52
C ALA A 5 -34.06 -14.48 -14.14
N ASN A 6 -33.89 -13.91 -15.35
CA ASN A 6 -32.87 -13.86 -16.40
C ASN A 6 -33.35 -12.70 -17.36
N PRO A 7 -33.01 -12.57 -18.65
CA PRO A 7 -32.14 -11.50 -19.12
C PRO A 7 -32.68 -10.65 -20.31
N ALA A 8 -31.86 -9.66 -20.67
CA ALA A 8 -31.51 -9.25 -22.03
C ALA A 8 -32.42 -8.32 -22.87
N VAL A 9 -31.69 -7.48 -23.63
CA VAL A 9 -31.99 -6.86 -24.94
C VAL A 9 -32.59 -5.44 -24.95
N THR A 10 -31.70 -4.46 -25.15
CA THR A 10 -31.88 -3.09 -25.72
C THR A 10 -32.16 -3.13 -27.24
N PRO A 11 -32.38 -2.02 -27.99
CA PRO A 11 -33.02 -0.68 -27.83
C PRO A 11 -34.12 -0.51 -28.95
N PRO A 12 -34.55 0.66 -29.53
CA PRO A 12 -34.35 2.10 -29.27
C PRO A 12 -35.66 2.92 -29.08
N VAL A 13 -35.53 4.16 -28.59
CA VAL A 13 -36.57 5.19 -28.70
C VAL A 13 -36.54 5.70 -30.15
N GLN A 14 -37.62 5.50 -30.90
CA GLN A 14 -37.84 6.17 -32.18
C GLN A 14 -38.22 7.63 -31.90
N GLU A 15 -37.40 8.56 -32.39
CA GLU A 15 -37.87 9.91 -32.71
C GLU A 15 -38.85 9.82 -33.88
N THR A 16 -40.04 10.41 -33.70
CA THR A 16 -40.91 10.83 -34.80
C THR A 16 -41.14 12.34 -34.73
N PRO A 17 -41.33 13.00 -35.89
CA PRO A 17 -40.97 14.40 -36.13
C PRO A 17 -42.01 15.42 -35.63
N PRO A 18 -41.73 16.74 -35.65
CA PRO A 18 -42.66 17.77 -35.22
C PRO A 18 -43.86 17.85 -36.17
N GLY A 19 -45.02 17.46 -35.68
CA GLY A 19 -46.30 17.60 -36.39
C GLY A 19 -46.86 19.02 -36.20
N ASP A 20 -46.73 19.81 -37.26
CA ASP A 20 -47.56 20.91 -37.76
C ASP A 20 -48.62 21.54 -36.81
N PRO A 21 -48.60 22.87 -36.55
CA PRO A 21 -49.65 23.54 -35.81
C PRO A 21 -50.99 23.43 -36.56
N GLY A 22 -51.93 22.69 -35.99
CA GLY A 22 -53.27 22.50 -36.53
C GLY A 22 -53.92 23.82 -36.92
N ALA A 23 -54.28 23.93 -38.19
CA ALA A 23 -55.12 24.98 -38.72
C ALA A 23 -56.43 25.11 -37.91
N PRO A 24 -56.95 26.33 -37.70
CA PRO A 24 -58.20 26.52 -36.96
C PRO A 24 -59.36 25.88 -37.71
N ALA A 25 -60.23 25.19 -36.98
CA ALA A 25 -61.48 24.66 -37.53
C ALA A 25 -62.35 25.83 -38.06
N VAL A 26 -62.86 25.69 -39.27
CA VAL A 26 -63.78 26.62 -39.93
C VAL A 26 -65.19 26.04 -39.94
N ASN A 27 -66.20 26.88 -39.78
CA ASN A 27 -67.60 26.48 -40.02
C ASN A 27 -67.88 26.36 -41.53
N ALA A 28 -69.00 25.75 -41.90
CA ALA A 28 -69.39 25.48 -43.30
C ALA A 28 -69.48 26.72 -44.21
N ASP A 29 -69.46 27.94 -43.66
CA ASP A 29 -69.47 29.22 -44.39
C ASP A 29 -68.11 29.94 -44.38
N GLY A 30 -67.00 29.24 -44.08
CA GLY A 30 -65.64 29.75 -44.30
C GLY A 30 -65.18 30.88 -43.35
N THR A 31 -65.94 31.16 -42.29
CA THR A 31 -65.52 32.09 -41.23
C THR A 31 -64.66 31.36 -40.19
N PRO A 32 -63.53 31.95 -39.72
CA PRO A 32 -62.76 31.38 -38.63
C PRO A 32 -63.64 31.22 -37.39
N VAL A 33 -63.64 30.05 -36.77
CA VAL A 33 -64.16 29.89 -35.41
C VAL A 33 -63.19 30.64 -34.52
N VAL A 34 -63.50 31.92 -34.23
CA VAL A 34 -62.92 32.60 -33.08
C VAL A 34 -63.47 31.84 -31.88
N PRO A 35 -62.66 31.10 -31.10
CA PRO A 35 -63.15 30.62 -29.82
C PRO A 35 -63.55 31.88 -29.06
N ALA A 36 -64.86 31.98 -28.76
CA ALA A 36 -65.36 33.02 -27.89
C ALA A 36 -64.43 33.06 -26.68
N ALA A 37 -63.84 34.24 -26.43
CA ALA A 37 -63.13 34.48 -25.19
C ALA A 37 -64.03 33.96 -24.07
N PRO A 38 -63.57 33.03 -23.22
CA PRO A 38 -64.40 32.57 -22.12
C PRO A 38 -64.76 33.82 -21.33
N GLU A 39 -66.03 34.18 -21.38
CA GLU A 39 -66.62 35.23 -20.58
C GLU A 39 -66.12 34.98 -19.16
N ALA A 40 -65.51 36.00 -18.56
CA ALA A 40 -65.06 35.96 -17.20
C ALA A 40 -66.25 35.54 -16.34
N GLN A 41 -66.30 34.27 -15.98
CA GLN A 41 -67.16 33.79 -14.93
C GLN A 41 -66.66 34.49 -13.66
N ALA A 42 -67.31 35.60 -13.35
CA ALA A 42 -67.30 36.23 -12.04
C ALA A 42 -67.94 35.24 -11.06
N GLY A 43 -67.20 34.18 -10.75
CA GLY A 43 -67.47 33.32 -9.62
C GLY A 43 -67.27 34.17 -8.37
N ASN A 44 -68.30 34.22 -7.53
CA ASN A 44 -68.22 34.76 -6.19
C ASN A 44 -67.11 34.06 -5.41
N ASP A 45 -65.90 34.62 -5.39
CA ASP A 45 -64.81 34.16 -4.53
C ASP A 45 -64.38 35.30 -3.63
N THR A 46 -65.00 35.38 -2.46
CA THR A 46 -64.46 36.11 -1.31
C THR A 46 -63.29 35.32 -0.69
N ARG A 47 -62.43 34.71 -1.51
CA ARG A 47 -61.15 34.15 -1.05
C ARG A 47 -60.17 35.30 -0.90
N GLN A 48 -59.56 35.40 0.27
CA GLN A 48 -58.67 36.50 0.60
C GLN A 48 -57.37 36.35 -0.22
N VAL A 49 -57.26 37.14 -1.29
CA VAL A 49 -56.02 37.24 -2.08
C VAL A 49 -54.95 37.95 -1.26
N ASN A 50 -53.72 37.44 -1.31
CA ASN A 50 -52.59 38.07 -0.66
C ASN A 50 -52.13 39.33 -1.43
N LYS A 51 -51.13 40.02 -0.89
CA LYS A 51 -50.52 41.23 -1.50
C LYS A 51 -49.89 41.00 -2.88
N HIS A 52 -49.74 39.75 -3.30
CA HIS A 52 -49.15 39.35 -4.57
C HIS A 52 -50.20 38.93 -5.61
N GLY A 53 -51.50 38.95 -5.27
CA GLY A 53 -52.59 38.70 -6.20
C GLY A 53 -52.97 37.23 -6.36
N PHE A 54 -52.64 36.37 -5.39
CA PHE A 54 -53.08 34.97 -5.33
C PHE A 54 -53.43 34.56 -3.89
N PRO A 55 -54.29 33.55 -3.66
CA PRO A 55 -54.66 33.10 -2.32
C PRO A 55 -53.54 32.24 -1.68
N ASP A 56 -53.30 32.43 -0.37
CA ASP A 56 -52.32 31.63 0.36
C ASP A 56 -52.83 30.20 0.61
N GLY A 57 -51.94 29.20 0.48
CA GLY A 57 -52.24 27.80 0.79
C GLY A 57 -53.17 27.08 -0.20
N THR A 58 -53.58 27.72 -1.29
CA THR A 58 -54.39 27.10 -2.35
C THR A 58 -53.48 26.41 -3.38
N PRO A 59 -53.75 25.17 -3.80
CA PRO A 59 -53.03 24.53 -4.92
C PRO A 59 -53.21 25.31 -6.22
N VAL A 60 -52.17 25.38 -7.07
CA VAL A 60 -52.19 26.14 -8.35
C VAL A 60 -53.35 25.71 -9.27
N VAL A 61 -53.75 24.43 -9.21
CA VAL A 61 -54.87 23.87 -9.99
C VAL A 61 -56.26 24.37 -9.55
N GLU A 62 -56.38 24.86 -8.31
CA GLU A 62 -57.62 25.40 -7.73
C GLU A 62 -57.67 26.95 -7.79
N MET A 63 -56.62 27.57 -8.33
CA MET A 63 -56.53 29.01 -8.56
C MET A 63 -57.20 29.40 -9.87
N THR A 64 -57.78 30.59 -9.92
CA THR A 64 -58.21 31.21 -11.18
C THR A 64 -57.01 31.50 -12.08
N GLN A 65 -57.22 31.66 -13.38
CA GLN A 65 -56.12 31.89 -14.33
C GLN A 65 -55.34 33.19 -14.04
N ALA A 66 -56.02 34.21 -13.50
CA ALA A 66 -55.38 35.45 -13.07
C ALA A 66 -54.46 35.24 -11.85
N GLU A 67 -54.91 34.46 -10.86
CA GLU A 67 -54.13 34.12 -9.66
C GLU A 67 -52.95 33.20 -10.01
N GLN A 68 -53.12 32.23 -10.91
CA GLN A 68 -52.03 31.39 -11.40
C GLN A 68 -50.93 32.23 -12.05
N THR A 69 -51.31 33.21 -12.88
CA THR A 69 -50.36 34.11 -13.54
C THR A 69 -49.60 34.96 -12.53
N ALA A 70 -50.30 35.46 -11.49
CA ALA A 70 -49.70 36.22 -10.41
C ALA A 70 -48.71 35.37 -9.58
N TYR A 71 -49.09 34.11 -9.26
CA TYR A 71 -48.25 33.13 -8.58
C TYR A 71 -46.95 32.88 -9.36
N TRP A 72 -47.06 32.52 -10.65
CA TRP A 72 -45.88 32.23 -11.46
C TRP A 72 -44.98 33.45 -11.64
N ARG A 73 -45.54 34.65 -11.80
CA ARG A 73 -44.77 35.88 -11.90
C ARG A 73 -43.98 36.18 -10.62
N TYR A 74 -44.62 36.02 -9.46
CA TYR A 74 -43.97 36.22 -8.16
C TYR A 74 -42.84 35.22 -7.92
N HIS A 75 -43.11 33.94 -8.16
CA HIS A 75 -42.12 32.88 -7.98
C HIS A 75 -40.99 32.99 -8.99
N SER A 76 -41.27 33.28 -10.26
CA SER A 76 -40.24 33.51 -11.27
C SER A 76 -39.28 34.63 -10.86
N ARG A 77 -39.82 35.76 -10.37
CA ARG A 77 -39.00 36.88 -9.91
C ARG A 77 -38.16 36.50 -8.68
N THR A 78 -38.74 35.75 -7.75
CA THR A 78 -38.01 35.26 -6.56
C THR A 78 -36.90 34.28 -6.94
N HIS A 79 -37.13 33.41 -7.92
CA HIS A 79 -36.13 32.49 -8.46
C HIS A 79 -35.02 33.24 -9.19
N GLU A 80 -35.35 34.26 -9.98
CA GLU A 80 -34.38 35.13 -10.64
C GLU A 80 -33.53 35.92 -9.63
N GLU A 81 -34.16 36.51 -8.62
CA GLU A 81 -33.46 37.21 -7.53
C GLU A 81 -32.53 36.26 -6.76
N ARG A 82 -32.98 35.04 -6.46
CA ARG A 82 -32.11 34.01 -5.84
C ARG A 82 -30.96 33.56 -6.74
N ALA A 83 -31.21 33.37 -8.03
CA ALA A 83 -30.17 32.96 -8.97
C ALA A 83 -29.09 34.04 -9.13
N LYS A 84 -29.49 35.32 -9.11
CA LYS A 84 -28.55 36.47 -9.13
C LYS A 84 -27.81 36.66 -7.81
N ALA A 85 -28.40 36.29 -6.68
CA ALA A 85 -27.77 36.38 -5.35
C ALA A 85 -26.90 35.17 -4.99
N GLY A 86 -27.04 34.06 -5.73
CA GLY A 86 -26.19 32.88 -5.60
C GLY A 86 -24.82 33.09 -6.24
N LEU A 87 -23.91 32.16 -5.99
CA LEU A 87 -22.65 32.11 -6.75
C LEU A 87 -22.95 31.96 -8.24
N SER A 88 -22.25 32.75 -9.04
CA SER A 88 -22.22 32.52 -10.48
C SER A 88 -21.63 31.14 -10.79
N ALA A 89 -21.92 30.62 -11.97
CA ALA A 89 -21.35 29.36 -12.43
C ALA A 89 -19.81 29.43 -12.48
N ASP A 90 -19.27 30.60 -12.84
CA ASP A 90 -17.83 30.85 -12.93
C ASP A 90 -17.18 30.85 -11.54
N GLU A 91 -17.75 31.54 -10.56
CA GLU A 91 -17.25 31.52 -9.16
C GLU A 91 -17.34 30.11 -8.56
N ALA A 92 -18.41 29.37 -8.86
CA ALA A 92 -18.56 28.01 -8.38
C ALA A 92 -17.51 27.07 -8.99
N GLN A 93 -17.10 27.32 -10.24
CA GLN A 93 -16.05 26.57 -10.91
C GLN A 93 -14.66 26.94 -10.35
N GLU A 94 -14.39 28.22 -10.16
CA GLU A 94 -13.14 28.70 -9.56
C GLU A 94 -12.93 28.13 -8.15
N LEU A 95 -13.97 28.10 -7.31
CA LEU A 95 -13.89 27.46 -6.00
C LEU A 95 -13.61 25.95 -6.08
N ARG A 96 -14.17 25.25 -7.07
CA ARG A 96 -13.90 23.82 -7.26
C ARG A 96 -12.46 23.57 -7.67
N ASP A 97 -11.95 24.38 -8.58
CA ASP A 97 -10.58 24.29 -9.08
C ASP A 97 -9.58 24.61 -7.96
N GLU A 98 -9.85 25.62 -7.14
CA GLU A 98 -9.01 25.97 -5.99
C GLU A 98 -9.03 24.86 -4.91
N VAL A 99 -10.19 24.29 -4.61
CA VAL A 99 -10.28 23.14 -3.69
C VAL A 99 -9.52 21.93 -4.25
N ALA A 100 -9.58 21.68 -5.55
CA ALA A 100 -8.82 20.61 -6.19
C ALA A 100 -7.30 20.85 -6.10
N ARG A 101 -6.86 22.08 -6.36
CA ARG A 101 -5.45 22.50 -6.25
C ARG A 101 -4.92 22.30 -4.82
N LEU A 102 -5.66 22.78 -3.82
CA LEU A 102 -5.27 22.66 -2.41
C LEU A 102 -5.23 21.20 -1.95
N LYS A 103 -6.20 20.37 -2.36
CA LYS A 103 -6.20 18.93 -2.05
C LYS A 103 -4.99 18.22 -2.66
N ASN A 104 -4.67 18.51 -3.93
CA ASN A 104 -3.51 17.91 -4.58
C ASN A 104 -2.21 18.34 -3.92
N ALA A 105 -2.08 19.61 -3.53
CA ALA A 105 -0.92 20.11 -2.80
C ALA A 105 -0.78 19.44 -1.42
N ALA A 106 -1.87 19.36 -0.64
CA ALA A 106 -1.87 18.70 0.67
C ALA A 106 -1.51 17.21 0.55
N LEU A 107 -2.11 16.49 -0.41
CA LEU A 107 -1.81 15.08 -0.65
C LEU A 107 -0.34 14.86 -1.02
N SER A 108 0.29 15.78 -1.75
CA SER A 108 1.72 15.72 -2.04
C SER A 108 2.59 15.95 -0.80
N ALA A 109 2.21 16.89 0.07
CA ALA A 109 2.93 17.16 1.32
C ALA A 109 2.82 15.99 2.29
N ASP A 110 1.63 15.40 2.43
CA ASP A 110 1.39 14.23 3.28
C ASP A 110 2.19 13.01 2.79
N GLN A 111 2.30 12.82 1.47
CA GLN A 111 3.12 11.74 0.89
C GLN A 111 4.61 11.93 1.16
N ILE A 112 5.12 13.16 1.08
CA ILE A 112 6.51 13.47 1.41
C ILE A 112 6.76 13.17 2.89
N ALA A 113 5.89 13.67 3.78
CA ALA A 113 6.00 13.46 5.23
C ALA A 113 5.93 11.96 5.59
N ALA A 114 5.04 11.19 4.95
CA ALA A 114 4.95 9.75 5.17
C ALA A 114 6.23 9.02 4.74
N ASN A 115 6.80 9.37 3.58
CA ASN A 115 8.05 8.79 3.11
C ASN A 115 9.22 9.14 4.02
N GLU A 116 9.32 10.39 4.49
CA GLU A 116 10.36 10.83 5.41
C GLU A 116 10.25 10.12 6.77
N ALA A 117 9.04 9.95 7.29
CA ALA A 117 8.78 9.19 8.51
C ALA A 117 9.19 7.71 8.35
N ILE A 118 8.89 7.09 7.20
CA ILE A 118 9.31 5.72 6.90
C ILE A 118 10.83 5.60 6.84
N GLU A 119 11.52 6.52 6.18
CA GLU A 119 13.00 6.47 6.09
C GLU A 119 13.66 6.73 7.45
N THR A 120 13.10 7.63 8.25
CA THR A 120 13.55 7.87 9.64
C THR A 120 13.37 6.59 10.48
N ALA A 121 12.19 5.98 10.45
CA ALA A 121 11.91 4.75 11.16
C ALA A 121 12.82 3.58 10.70
N LYS A 122 13.14 3.49 9.41
CA LYS A 122 14.11 2.51 8.89
C LYS A 122 15.52 2.77 9.42
N SER A 123 15.95 4.03 9.49
CA SER A 123 17.25 4.39 10.04
C SER A 123 17.35 4.00 11.51
N GLU A 124 16.36 4.42 12.31
CA GLU A 124 16.27 4.09 13.73
C GLU A 124 16.22 2.57 13.96
N ALA A 125 15.44 1.83 13.17
CA ALA A 125 15.38 0.37 13.26
C ALA A 125 16.72 -0.29 12.94
N ARG A 126 17.48 0.22 11.95
CA ARG A 126 18.82 -0.29 11.63
C ARG A 126 19.81 0.00 12.75
N GLU A 127 19.76 1.18 13.35
CA GLU A 127 20.62 1.54 14.47
C GLU A 127 20.31 0.71 15.72
N ALA A 128 19.02 0.52 16.03
CA ALA A 128 18.57 -0.34 17.11
C ALA A 128 19.00 -1.79 16.89
N ALA A 129 18.78 -2.33 15.68
CA ALA A 129 19.21 -3.69 15.33
C ALA A 129 20.73 -3.82 15.43
N ARG A 130 21.49 -2.80 15.01
CA ARG A 130 22.94 -2.78 15.16
C ARG A 130 23.33 -2.79 16.63
N ALA A 131 22.72 -1.95 17.47
CA ALA A 131 23.03 -1.88 18.89
C ALA A 131 22.73 -3.20 19.62
N GLU A 132 21.65 -3.89 19.25
CA GLU A 132 21.26 -5.17 19.83
C GLU A 132 22.16 -6.32 19.37
N LEU A 133 22.50 -6.37 18.07
CA LEU A 133 23.25 -7.49 17.50
C LEU A 133 24.76 -7.35 17.65
N MET A 134 25.31 -6.13 17.73
CA MET A 134 26.76 -5.93 17.76
C MET A 134 27.44 -6.62 18.95
N PRO A 135 26.90 -6.59 20.19
CA PRO A 135 27.48 -7.33 21.31
C PRO A 135 27.57 -8.84 21.04
N VAL A 136 26.52 -9.43 20.47
CA VAL A 136 26.46 -10.86 20.14
C VAL A 136 27.46 -11.22 19.05
N ILE A 137 27.60 -10.35 18.04
CA ILE A 137 28.60 -10.51 16.97
C ILE A 137 30.00 -10.47 17.56
N HIS A 138 30.31 -9.46 18.39
CA HIS A 138 31.61 -9.34 19.04
C HIS A 138 31.93 -10.55 19.92
N GLU A 139 30.96 -11.03 20.70
CA GLU A 139 31.12 -12.23 21.53
C GLU A 139 31.40 -13.47 20.66
N SER A 140 30.66 -13.65 19.56
CA SER A 140 30.88 -14.78 18.64
C SER A 140 32.26 -14.75 17.96
N GLN A 141 32.74 -13.56 17.57
CA GLN A 141 34.07 -13.38 17.00
C GLN A 141 35.14 -13.66 18.05
N LEU A 142 34.95 -13.16 19.27
CA LEU A 142 35.84 -13.36 20.40
C LEU A 142 35.97 -14.86 20.73
N LEU A 143 34.86 -15.59 20.78
CA LEU A 143 34.82 -17.05 20.94
C LEU A 143 35.60 -17.75 19.82
N GLY A 144 35.37 -17.35 18.57
CA GLY A 144 36.04 -17.92 17.40
C GLY A 144 37.56 -17.80 17.49
N TYR A 145 38.08 -16.59 17.74
CA TYR A 145 39.52 -16.37 17.85
C TYR A 145 40.13 -16.98 19.12
N ALA A 146 39.44 -16.96 20.25
CA ALA A 146 39.96 -17.52 21.48
C ALA A 146 40.04 -19.05 21.47
N SER A 147 39.11 -19.70 20.76
CA SER A 147 39.07 -21.16 20.61
C SER A 147 40.34 -21.78 20.00
N THR A 148 41.17 -20.97 19.32
CA THR A 148 42.41 -21.44 18.72
C THR A 148 43.52 -21.66 19.76
N VAL A 149 43.44 -20.98 20.91
CA VAL A 149 44.45 -20.98 21.99
C VAL A 149 43.96 -21.74 23.22
N ILE A 150 42.70 -21.54 23.61
CA ILE A 150 42.07 -22.16 24.79
C ILE A 150 40.76 -22.87 24.41
N SER A 151 40.31 -23.85 25.18
CA SER A 151 39.11 -24.63 24.88
C SER A 151 38.31 -25.00 26.13
N GLY A 152 37.10 -25.54 25.94
CA GLY A 152 36.24 -26.03 27.02
C GLY A 152 35.81 -24.95 28.01
N ASP A 153 35.72 -25.31 29.29
CA ASP A 153 35.26 -24.43 30.36
C ASP A 153 36.14 -23.17 30.52
N ARG A 154 37.44 -23.28 30.20
CA ARG A 154 38.37 -22.14 30.25
C ARG A 154 38.03 -21.07 29.21
N LEU A 155 37.62 -21.49 28.01
CA LEU A 155 37.17 -20.56 26.96
C LEU A 155 35.92 -19.81 27.40
N GLN A 156 34.93 -20.52 27.94
CA GLN A 156 33.67 -19.92 28.39
C GLN A 156 33.90 -18.96 29.55
N ALA A 157 34.68 -19.35 30.56
CA ALA A 157 35.02 -18.49 31.69
C ALA A 157 35.77 -17.23 31.25
N TRP A 158 36.69 -17.35 30.29
CA TRP A 158 37.42 -16.19 29.78
C TRP A 158 36.50 -15.23 29.02
N VAL A 159 35.68 -15.73 28.08
CA VAL A 159 34.76 -14.88 27.29
C VAL A 159 33.77 -14.13 28.19
N GLN A 160 33.24 -14.77 29.24
CA GLN A 160 32.33 -14.10 30.19
C GLN A 160 33.00 -12.97 30.99
N SER A 161 34.32 -13.05 31.19
CA SER A 161 35.10 -12.04 31.94
C SER A 161 35.77 -11.00 31.04
N ALA A 162 35.92 -11.30 29.75
CA ALA A 162 36.63 -10.46 28.80
C ALA A 162 35.73 -9.33 28.32
N ASN A 163 36.26 -8.10 28.27
CA ASN A 163 35.58 -6.97 27.66
C ASN A 163 35.95 -6.91 26.16
N PRO A 164 35.00 -7.15 25.23
CA PRO A 164 35.28 -7.18 23.79
C PRO A 164 35.83 -5.84 23.26
N ALA A 165 35.54 -4.72 23.92
CA ALA A 165 35.97 -3.39 23.49
C ALA A 165 37.50 -3.22 23.43
N HIS A 166 38.26 -3.95 24.27
CA HIS A 166 39.73 -3.89 24.25
C HIS A 166 40.35 -4.59 23.05
N PHE A 167 39.59 -5.44 22.36
CA PHE A 167 40.06 -6.21 21.23
C PHE A 167 39.57 -5.66 19.90
N LEU A 168 38.97 -4.47 19.88
CA LEU A 168 38.51 -3.87 18.63
C LEU A 168 39.67 -3.34 17.80
N ASP A 169 39.51 -3.41 16.48
CA ASP A 169 40.35 -2.75 15.49
C ASP A 169 39.77 -1.38 15.09
N GLU A 170 40.44 -0.72 14.15
CA GLU A 170 40.02 0.58 13.61
C GLU A 170 38.67 0.52 12.86
N SER A 171 38.26 -0.67 12.41
CA SER A 171 36.98 -0.91 11.75
C SER A 171 35.83 -1.19 12.73
N GLY A 172 36.14 -1.34 14.02
CA GLY A 172 35.19 -1.70 15.05
C GLY A 172 34.85 -3.20 15.09
N ALA A 173 35.66 -4.05 14.47
CA ALA A 173 35.56 -5.51 14.55
C ALA A 173 36.59 -6.07 15.55
N ILE A 174 36.41 -7.32 15.99
CA ILE A 174 37.37 -7.96 16.88
C ILE A 174 38.64 -8.35 16.11
N ASP A 175 39.79 -7.83 16.58
CA ASP A 175 41.12 -8.16 16.11
C ASP A 175 41.59 -9.50 16.70
N GLY A 176 41.55 -10.54 15.87
CA GLY A 176 42.00 -11.88 16.25
C GLY A 176 43.47 -11.95 16.67
N ALA A 177 44.35 -11.10 16.11
CA ALA A 177 45.77 -11.10 16.47
C ALA A 177 45.98 -10.55 17.89
N LYS A 178 45.25 -9.48 18.26
CA LYS A 178 45.26 -8.97 19.64
C LYS A 178 44.73 -9.99 20.63
N VAL A 179 43.63 -10.67 20.30
CA VAL A 179 43.04 -11.73 21.14
C VAL A 179 44.05 -12.86 21.36
N GLN A 180 44.65 -13.38 20.28
CA GLN A 180 45.62 -14.47 20.36
C GLN A 180 46.89 -14.06 21.12
N THR A 181 47.40 -12.85 20.90
CA THR A 181 48.58 -12.33 21.62
C THR A 181 48.30 -12.24 23.11
N HIS A 182 47.14 -11.71 23.50
CA HIS A 182 46.73 -11.59 24.89
C HIS A 182 46.57 -12.96 25.57
N LEU A 183 45.91 -13.91 24.89
CA LEU A 183 45.72 -15.26 25.40
C LEU A 183 47.03 -16.04 25.50
N THR A 184 47.93 -15.88 24.53
CA THR A 184 49.25 -16.53 24.55
C THR A 184 50.10 -15.98 25.69
N ALA A 185 49.99 -14.68 26.00
CA ALA A 185 50.68 -14.09 27.15
C ALA A 185 50.15 -14.60 28.50
N LEU A 186 48.84 -14.86 28.61
CA LEU A 186 48.21 -15.31 29.86
C LEU A 186 48.33 -16.83 30.08
N PHE A 187 48.22 -17.62 29.01
CA PHE A 187 48.11 -19.09 29.09
C PHE A 187 49.28 -19.83 28.43
N GLY A 188 50.21 -19.13 27.78
CA GLY A 188 51.32 -19.71 27.03
C GLY A 188 50.93 -20.11 25.60
N GLU A 189 51.87 -20.72 24.87
CA GLU A 189 51.55 -21.35 23.58
C GLU A 189 50.46 -22.42 23.77
N LYS A 190 49.63 -22.57 22.74
CA LYS A 190 48.47 -23.48 22.68
C LYS A 190 48.69 -24.71 23.56
N GLU A 191 47.82 -24.86 24.57
CA GLU A 191 47.77 -26.07 25.37
C GLU A 191 47.49 -27.21 24.40
N THR A 192 48.54 -27.94 24.03
CA THR A 192 48.42 -29.16 23.26
C THR A 192 47.60 -30.07 24.14
N ALA A 193 46.33 -30.26 23.78
CA ALA A 193 45.46 -31.21 24.46
C ALA A 193 46.30 -32.48 24.67
N PRO A 194 46.36 -33.04 25.90
CA PRO A 194 47.08 -34.27 26.12
C PRO A 194 46.55 -35.26 25.10
N THR A 195 47.43 -35.74 24.21
CA THR A 195 47.13 -36.83 23.30
C THR A 195 46.83 -38.03 24.17
N THR A 196 45.59 -38.16 24.62
CA THR A 196 45.08 -39.41 25.15
C THR A 196 45.23 -40.40 24.00
N PRO A 197 46.01 -41.48 24.15
CA PRO A 197 46.09 -42.49 23.10
C PRO A 197 44.67 -42.96 22.82
N ARG A 198 44.22 -42.81 21.56
CA ARG A 198 42.97 -43.39 21.09
C ARG A 198 42.99 -44.87 21.47
N GLN A 199 42.19 -45.26 22.46
CA GLN A 199 41.94 -46.64 22.80
C GLN A 199 41.46 -47.34 21.52
N GLN A 200 42.33 -48.15 20.92
CA GLN A 200 41.99 -49.00 19.79
C GLN A 200 41.09 -50.10 20.33
N TYR A 201 39.78 -49.98 20.11
CA TYR A 201 38.86 -51.05 20.40
C TYR A 201 39.23 -52.30 19.57
N PRO A 202 39.20 -53.51 20.16
CA PRO A 202 39.38 -54.75 19.41
C PRO A 202 38.35 -54.85 18.29
N ASN A 203 38.82 -55.10 17.08
CA ASN A 203 38.00 -55.24 15.89
C ASN A 203 37.34 -56.63 15.88
N PHE A 204 36.02 -56.70 16.07
CA PHE A 204 35.25 -57.94 16.13
C PHE A 204 34.86 -58.52 14.76
N GLY A 205 35.71 -58.35 13.74
CA GLY A 205 35.65 -59.19 12.54
C GLY A 205 34.50 -58.92 11.56
N GLN A 206 33.88 -57.73 11.59
CA GLN A 206 33.02 -57.26 10.50
C GLN A 206 33.74 -56.16 9.69
N GLY A 207 34.58 -56.59 8.75
CA GLY A 207 34.89 -55.82 7.54
C GLY A 207 35.79 -54.57 7.63
N ALA A 208 36.42 -54.27 8.78
CA ALA A 208 37.44 -53.23 8.84
C ALA A 208 38.84 -53.87 8.88
N THR A 209 39.73 -53.51 7.95
CA THR A 209 41.15 -53.85 8.04
C THR A 209 41.81 -52.97 9.11
N PRO A 210 42.62 -53.51 10.05
CA PRO A 210 43.44 -52.68 10.94
C PRO A 210 44.48 -51.95 10.08
N GLY A 211 44.44 -50.62 10.06
CA GLY A 211 45.35 -49.81 9.23
C GLY A 211 44.75 -49.27 7.93
N GLY A 212 43.45 -48.96 7.90
CA GLY A 212 42.77 -48.33 6.77
C GLY A 212 43.35 -46.96 6.42
N SER A 213 44.29 -46.93 5.48
CA SER A 213 44.61 -45.76 4.68
C SER A 213 43.31 -45.20 4.06
N ALA A 214 43.25 -43.87 3.98
CA ALA A 214 42.13 -43.13 3.41
C ALA A 214 41.60 -43.83 2.15
N ARG A 215 40.27 -44.01 2.08
CA ARG A 215 39.59 -44.53 0.88
C ARG A 215 40.21 -43.82 -0.33
N PRO A 216 40.84 -44.53 -1.28
CA PRO A 216 41.44 -43.86 -2.41
C PRO A 216 40.35 -43.09 -3.15
N GLN A 217 40.61 -41.80 -3.40
CA GLN A 217 39.75 -40.91 -4.18
C GLN A 217 39.28 -41.66 -5.43
N ARG A 218 37.97 -41.65 -5.71
CA ARG A 218 37.41 -42.32 -6.89
C ARG A 218 38.18 -41.86 -8.14
N GLY A 219 38.90 -42.78 -8.79
CA GLY A 219 39.75 -42.50 -9.95
C GLY A 219 41.27 -42.58 -9.72
N ALA A 220 41.74 -42.62 -8.47
CA ALA A 220 43.18 -42.66 -8.16
C ALA A 220 43.87 -43.96 -8.65
N ALA A 221 43.19 -45.10 -8.55
CA ALA A 221 43.69 -46.37 -9.08
C ALA A 221 43.79 -46.34 -10.63
N GLY A 222 42.80 -45.74 -11.31
CA GLY A 222 42.82 -45.60 -12.78
C GLY A 222 43.90 -44.63 -13.27
N ALA A 223 44.14 -43.53 -12.55
CA ALA A 223 45.20 -42.58 -12.86
C ALA A 223 46.60 -43.19 -12.70
N ALA A 224 46.81 -44.00 -11.65
CA ALA A 224 48.07 -44.72 -11.44
C ALA A 224 48.33 -45.78 -12.53
N GLU A 225 47.28 -46.43 -13.03
CA GLU A 225 47.40 -47.42 -14.09
C GLU A 225 47.61 -46.80 -15.48
N ALA A 226 46.97 -45.64 -15.75
CA ALA A 226 47.23 -44.84 -16.94
C ALA A 226 48.68 -44.31 -16.97
N ALA A 227 49.19 -43.82 -15.84
CA ALA A 227 50.57 -43.35 -15.74
C ALA A 227 51.59 -44.45 -16.03
N LYS A 228 51.29 -45.72 -15.69
CA LYS A 228 52.14 -46.85 -16.04
C LYS A 228 52.09 -47.18 -17.53
N ARG A 229 50.92 -47.09 -18.16
CA ARG A 229 50.75 -47.40 -19.59
C ARG A 229 51.34 -46.34 -20.51
N PHE A 230 51.21 -45.06 -20.15
CA PHE A 230 51.67 -43.95 -20.99
C PHE A 230 53.11 -43.51 -20.71
N LYS A 231 53.78 -44.08 -19.69
CA LYS A 231 55.22 -43.85 -19.43
C LYS A 231 56.14 -44.88 -20.10
N THR A 232 55.59 -45.90 -20.75
CA THR A 232 56.34 -46.90 -21.54
C THR A 232 56.20 -46.67 -23.06
N ALA A 233 55.62 -45.54 -23.47
CA ALA A 233 55.62 -45.07 -24.86
C ALA A 233 56.44 -43.78 -24.98
N ALA A 234 57.75 -43.92 -24.80
CA ALA A 234 58.78 -42.97 -25.20
C ALA A 234 60.02 -43.76 -25.62
#